data_AF-D3BBA5-F1
#
_entry.id   AF-D3BBA5-F1
#
_cell.length_a   1.000
_cell.length_b   1.000
_cell.length_c   1.000
_cell.angle_alpha   90.00
_cell.angle_beta   90.00
_cell.angle_gamma   90.00
#
_symmetry.space_group_name_H-M   'P 1'
#
loop_
_entity.id
_entity.type
_entity.pdbx_description
1 polymer ?
#
loop_
_entity_poly.entity_id
_entity_poly.type
_entity_poly.pdbx_seq_one_letter_code
_entity_poly.pdbx_strand_id
1 'polypeptide(L)'
;MVVTLKDLTLQQCSQLGHGHETYGDPKILKCGFTHVEARILGSLGYYKVTISIRKGRVVTDCTCPMGGGCKHVRETAIEMYYKLRTMNAARLTPKRLYKESLLKKSREELIDLLMDKWSEENDDDDDDDNEDEEEEEDSIEDYEYYHDSNEDDEEEEEDDDDTSNEDDDEEEEDDDDDDEEEEEPHTKKRQRY
;
A
#
# COMPACT_ATOMS: atom_id res chain seq x y z
N MET A 1 4.11 -21.48 -0.75
CA MET A 1 4.52 -20.32 0.06
C MET A 1 4.41 -19.10 -0.85
N VAL A 2 3.63 -18.08 -0.48
CA VAL A 2 3.47 -16.89 -1.33
C VAL A 2 4.67 -15.98 -1.09
N VAL A 3 5.44 -15.73 -2.14
CA VAL A 3 6.65 -14.89 -2.07
C VAL A 3 6.31 -13.46 -2.45
N THR A 4 5.39 -13.28 -3.41
CA THR A 4 4.96 -11.96 -3.89
C THR A 4 3.43 -11.88 -4.05
N LEU A 5 2.89 -10.67 -3.95
CA LEU A 5 1.48 -10.36 -4.20
C LEU A 5 1.10 -10.59 -5.67
N LYS A 6 2.10 -10.61 -6.57
CA LYS A 6 1.90 -10.94 -7.99
C LYS A 6 1.62 -12.43 -8.21
N ASP A 7 2.04 -13.30 -7.28
CA ASP A 7 1.77 -14.73 -7.35
C ASP A 7 0.32 -15.07 -7.00
N LEU A 8 -0.44 -14.10 -6.46
CA LEU A 8 -1.85 -14.29 -6.14
C LEU A 8 -2.67 -14.42 -7.42
N THR A 9 -3.55 -15.41 -7.45
CA THR A 9 -4.57 -15.52 -8.50
C THR A 9 -5.71 -14.54 -8.24
N LEU A 10 -6.47 -14.22 -9.28
CA LEU A 10 -7.68 -13.40 -9.13
C LEU A 10 -8.64 -14.01 -8.10
N GLN A 11 -8.82 -15.34 -8.12
CA GLN A 11 -9.64 -16.06 -7.15
C GLN A 11 -9.13 -15.87 -5.71
N GLN A 12 -7.82 -15.91 -5.48
CA GLN A 12 -7.25 -15.65 -4.16
C GLN A 12 -7.47 -14.20 -3.72
N CYS A 13 -7.34 -13.23 -4.64
CA CYS A 13 -7.65 -11.83 -4.35
C CYS A 13 -9.12 -11.64 -3.96
N SER A 14 -10.06 -12.27 -4.67
CA SER A 14 -11.49 -12.22 -4.36
C SER A 14 -11.84 -12.86 -3.02
N GLN A 15 -10.98 -13.73 -2.47
CA GLN A 15 -11.17 -14.38 -1.16
C GLN A 15 -10.58 -13.59 0.01
N LEU A 16 -9.82 -12.51 -0.23
CA LEU A 16 -9.20 -11.71 0.85
C LEU A 16 -10.20 -10.86 1.65
N GLY A 17 -11.43 -10.69 1.16
CA GLY A 17 -12.48 -9.97 1.86
C GLY A 17 -13.88 -10.43 1.47
N HIS A 18 -14.87 -10.07 2.29
CA HIS A 18 -16.28 -10.44 2.11
C HIS A 18 -17.15 -9.26 1.68
N GLY A 19 -18.22 -9.56 0.93
CA GLY A 19 -19.21 -8.58 0.45
C GLY A 19 -18.96 -8.15 -0.99
N HIS A 20 -20.00 -7.73 -1.71
CA HIS A 20 -20.00 -7.72 -3.18
C HIS A 20 -19.72 -6.38 -3.87
N GLU A 21 -19.87 -5.24 -3.19
CA GLU A 21 -19.79 -3.93 -3.85
C GLU A 21 -19.25 -2.83 -2.94
N THR A 22 -18.36 -1.99 -3.45
CA THR A 22 -17.84 -0.78 -2.79
C THR A 22 -18.44 0.47 -3.43
N TYR A 23 -18.42 1.61 -2.72
CA TYR A 23 -18.95 2.88 -3.22
C TYR A 23 -18.09 3.53 -4.32
N GLY A 24 -17.14 2.80 -4.89
CA GLY A 24 -16.23 3.28 -5.91
C GLY A 24 -14.96 2.44 -6.02
N ASP A 25 -14.15 2.78 -7.02
CA ASP A 25 -12.92 2.06 -7.33
C ASP A 25 -11.78 2.41 -6.37
N PRO A 26 -10.96 1.42 -5.96
CA PRO A 26 -9.79 1.66 -5.14
C PRO A 26 -8.71 2.45 -5.89
N LYS A 27 -8.37 3.63 -5.36
CA LYS A 27 -7.22 4.40 -5.81
C LYS A 27 -5.95 3.84 -5.19
N ILE A 28 -5.20 3.06 -5.98
CA ILE A 28 -3.91 2.51 -5.55
C ILE A 28 -2.86 3.62 -5.42
N LEU A 29 -2.45 3.91 -4.18
CA LEU A 29 -1.44 4.93 -3.84
C LEU A 29 -0.02 4.40 -3.99
N LYS A 30 0.25 3.20 -3.48
CA LYS A 30 1.53 2.49 -3.61
C LYS A 30 1.26 1.07 -4.06
N CYS A 31 1.99 0.62 -5.09
CA CYS A 31 1.86 -0.74 -5.61
C CYS A 31 3.25 -1.38 -5.77
N GLY A 32 3.54 -2.36 -4.92
CA GLY A 32 4.77 -3.16 -4.94
C GLY A 32 4.46 -4.64 -4.90
N PHE A 33 5.49 -5.46 -5.09
CA PHE A 33 5.38 -6.91 -5.09
C PHE A 33 5.12 -7.51 -3.70
N THR A 34 5.41 -6.78 -2.62
CA THR A 34 5.21 -7.26 -1.24
C THR A 34 4.33 -6.35 -0.39
N HIS A 35 3.90 -5.22 -0.94
CA HIS A 35 3.09 -4.23 -0.27
C HIS A 35 2.28 -3.39 -1.25
N VAL A 36 1.02 -3.18 -0.90
CA VAL A 36 0.10 -2.29 -1.59
C VAL A 36 -0.60 -1.44 -0.56
N GLU A 37 -0.74 -0.16 -0.88
CA GLU A 37 -1.51 0.82 -0.13
C GLU A 37 -2.49 1.47 -1.10
N ALA A 38 -3.76 1.51 -0.72
CA ALA A 38 -4.83 2.09 -1.51
C ALA A 38 -5.77 2.91 -0.64
N ARG A 39 -6.53 3.79 -1.30
CA ARG A 39 -7.62 4.55 -0.70
C ARG A 39 -8.89 4.29 -1.49
N ILE A 40 -9.98 4.00 -0.79
CA ILE A 40 -11.26 3.67 -1.41
C ILE A 40 -12.39 4.37 -0.67
N LEU A 41 -13.41 4.79 -1.41
CA LEU A 41 -14.59 5.42 -0.83
C LEU A 41 -15.46 4.37 -0.13
N GLY A 42 -15.93 4.70 1.05
CA GLY A 42 -16.82 3.90 1.86
C GLY A 42 -17.93 4.75 2.48
N SER A 43 -18.75 4.13 3.32
CA SER A 43 -19.95 4.77 3.88
C SER A 43 -19.68 5.98 4.78
N LEU A 44 -18.55 6.01 5.49
CA LEU A 44 -18.17 7.12 6.37
C LEU A 44 -17.04 7.98 5.77
N GLY A 45 -16.88 7.94 4.45
CA GLY A 45 -15.79 8.61 3.73
C GLY A 45 -14.70 7.64 3.28
N TYR A 46 -13.47 8.12 3.17
CA TYR A 46 -12.39 7.33 2.58
C TYR A 46 -11.72 6.41 3.59
N TYR A 47 -11.60 5.13 3.23
CA TYR A 47 -10.83 4.15 3.97
C TYR A 47 -9.48 3.89 3.34
N LYS A 48 -8.48 3.70 4.18
CA LYS A 48 -7.15 3.24 3.78
C LYS A 48 -7.15 1.72 3.84
N VAL A 49 -6.66 1.09 2.78
CA VAL A 49 -6.50 -0.36 2.66
C VAL A 49 -5.02 -0.66 2.47
N THR A 50 -4.50 -1.62 3.23
CA THR A 50 -3.15 -2.14 3.03
C THR A 50 -3.18 -3.64 2.83
N ILE A 51 -2.41 -4.11 1.86
CA ILE A 51 -2.20 -5.53 1.57
C ILE A 51 -0.70 -5.75 1.56
N SER A 52 -0.20 -6.68 2.38
CA SER A 52 1.23 -6.91 2.51
C SER A 52 1.57 -8.37 2.71
N ILE A 53 2.78 -8.77 2.34
CA ILE A 53 3.30 -10.09 2.72
C ILE A 53 4.13 -9.95 3.99
N ARG A 54 3.80 -10.76 5.00
CA ARG A 54 4.55 -10.91 6.25
C ARG A 54 4.76 -12.39 6.53
N LYS A 55 6.02 -12.81 6.73
CA LYS A 55 6.39 -14.21 7.01
C LYS A 55 5.80 -15.23 6.01
N GLY A 56 5.75 -14.87 4.72
CA GLY A 56 5.21 -15.72 3.64
C GLY A 56 3.68 -15.85 3.60
N ARG A 57 2.96 -15.03 4.36
CA ARG A 57 1.49 -14.95 4.39
C ARG A 57 1.03 -13.57 3.96
N VAL A 58 -0.11 -13.51 3.29
CA VAL A 58 -0.79 -12.25 2.98
C VAL A 58 -1.47 -11.75 4.24
N VAL A 59 -1.22 -10.48 4.58
CA VAL A 59 -1.81 -9.76 5.70
C VAL A 59 -2.51 -8.54 5.13
N THR A 60 -3.78 -8.40 5.45
CA THR A 60 -4.66 -7.35 5.00
C THR A 60 -5.11 -6.51 6.18
N ASP A 61 -5.25 -5.21 5.95
CA ASP A 61 -5.75 -4.27 6.94
C ASP A 61 -6.56 -3.18 6.23
N CYS A 62 -7.60 -2.70 6.90
CA CYS A 62 -8.45 -1.63 6.40
C CYS A 62 -8.99 -0.82 7.56
N THR A 63 -8.99 0.51 7.41
CA THR A 63 -9.46 1.45 8.43
C THR A 63 -10.99 1.52 8.55
N CYS A 64 -11.74 0.73 7.78
CA CYS A 64 -13.18 0.63 7.94
C CYS A 64 -13.54 -0.17 9.21
N PRO A 65 -14.78 -0.04 9.74
CA PRO A 65 -15.20 -0.75 10.96
C PRO A 65 -15.09 -2.28 10.90
N MET A 66 -15.14 -2.85 9.68
CA MET A 66 -15.02 -4.29 9.45
C MET A 66 -13.57 -4.80 9.42
N GLY A 67 -12.57 -3.91 9.38
CA GLY A 67 -11.16 -4.27 9.38
C GLY A 67 -10.66 -5.00 8.13
N GLY A 68 -9.62 -5.82 8.29
CA GLY A 68 -8.86 -6.48 7.20
C GLY A 68 -9.58 -7.55 6.37
N GLY A 69 -10.83 -7.91 6.70
CA GLY A 69 -11.64 -8.90 5.96
C GLY A 69 -12.80 -8.30 5.16
N CYS A 70 -12.81 -6.99 4.96
CA CYS A 70 -13.94 -6.28 4.35
C CYS A 70 -13.92 -6.27 2.82
N LYS A 71 -15.06 -5.90 2.22
CA LYS A 71 -15.23 -5.69 0.77
C LYS A 71 -14.18 -4.76 0.15
N HIS A 72 -13.73 -3.73 0.88
CA HIS A 72 -12.70 -2.81 0.42
C HIS A 72 -11.35 -3.50 0.16
N VAL A 73 -10.99 -4.48 1.00
CA VAL A 73 -9.77 -5.30 0.82
C VAL A 73 -9.89 -6.14 -0.44
N ARG A 74 -11.06 -6.74 -0.66
CA ARG A 74 -11.34 -7.56 -1.85
C ARG A 74 -11.17 -6.75 -3.13
N GLU A 75 -11.83 -5.60 -3.23
CA GLU A 75 -11.72 -4.74 -4.42
C GLU A 75 -10.30 -4.23 -4.63
N THR A 76 -9.64 -3.80 -3.55
CA THR A 76 -8.24 -3.38 -3.62
C THR A 76 -7.33 -4.51 -4.10
N ALA A 77 -7.60 -5.76 -3.69
CA ALA A 77 -6.82 -6.92 -4.11
C ALA A 77 -7.03 -7.27 -5.59
N ILE A 78 -8.25 -7.10 -6.10
CA ILE A 78 -8.59 -7.30 -7.50
C ILE A 78 -7.88 -6.25 -8.36
N GLU A 79 -7.97 -4.97 -8.00
CA GLU A 79 -7.31 -3.88 -8.71
C GLU A 79 -5.78 -4.02 -8.66
N MET A 80 -5.24 -4.40 -7.50
CA MET A 80 -3.83 -4.76 -7.34
C MET A 80 -3.41 -5.85 -8.32
N TYR A 81 -4.20 -6.92 -8.47
CA TYR A 81 -3.86 -8.04 -9.33
C TYR A 81 -3.68 -7.59 -10.78
N TYR A 82 -4.61 -6.79 -11.31
CA TYR A 82 -4.51 -6.26 -12.67
C TYR A 82 -3.31 -5.31 -12.81
N LYS A 83 -3.06 -4.47 -11.80
CA LYS A 83 -1.90 -3.55 -11.81
C LYS A 83 -0.56 -4.29 -11.74
N LEU A 84 -0.44 -5.37 -10.99
CA LEU A 84 0.79 -6.17 -10.88
C LEU A 84 1.05 -7.04 -12.12
N ARG A 85 0.00 -7.42 -12.86
CA ARG A 85 0.12 -8.15 -14.14
C ARG A 85 0.89 -7.36 -15.19
N THR A 86 0.66 -6.06 -15.26
CA THR A 86 1.36 -5.16 -16.20
C THR A 86 2.76 -4.79 -15.74
N MET A 87 3.11 -5.01 -14.47
CA MET A 87 4.46 -4.78 -13.97
C MET A 87 5.43 -5.86 -14.45
N ASN A 88 6.53 -5.43 -15.05
CA ASN A 88 7.53 -6.32 -15.62
C ASN A 88 8.23 -7.18 -14.54
N ALA A 89 8.16 -8.52 -14.64
CA ALA A 89 8.61 -9.46 -13.61
C ALA A 89 10.15 -9.54 -13.48
N ALA A 90 10.90 -9.18 -14.53
CA ALA A 90 12.36 -9.07 -14.52
C ALA A 90 12.90 -8.05 -13.48
N ARG A 91 12.00 -7.32 -12.82
CA ARG A 91 12.30 -6.31 -11.81
C ARG A 91 12.42 -6.87 -10.38
N LEU A 92 12.11 -8.14 -10.14
CA LEU A 92 12.07 -8.79 -8.81
C LEU A 92 13.45 -9.16 -8.22
N THR A 93 14.48 -8.35 -8.43
CA THR A 93 15.80 -8.61 -7.84
C THR A 93 15.75 -8.48 -6.31
N PRO A 94 16.63 -9.17 -5.55
CA PRO A 94 16.74 -9.00 -4.10
C PRO A 94 16.86 -7.53 -3.68
N LYS A 95 17.58 -6.73 -4.47
CA LYS A 95 17.70 -5.27 -4.30
C LYS A 95 16.36 -4.54 -4.31
N ARG A 96 15.39 -4.98 -5.11
CA ARG A 96 14.06 -4.35 -5.17
C ARG A 96 13.16 -4.79 -4.03
N LEU A 97 13.24 -6.06 -3.62
CA LEU A 97 12.58 -6.53 -2.39
C LEU A 97 13.07 -5.77 -1.16
N TYR A 98 14.38 -5.52 -1.09
CA TYR A 98 14.97 -4.66 -0.08
C TYR A 98 14.40 -3.24 -0.14
N LYS A 99 14.41 -2.59 -1.31
CA LYS A 99 13.79 -1.26 -1.50
C LYS A 99 12.32 -1.21 -1.07
N GLU A 100 11.53 -2.25 -1.35
CA GLU A 100 10.14 -2.32 -0.91
C GLU A 100 10.01 -2.50 0.60
N SER A 101 10.93 -3.24 1.23
CA SER A 101 10.95 -3.37 2.69
C SER A 101 11.23 -2.03 3.38
N LEU A 102 12.04 -1.16 2.78
CA LEU A 102 12.29 0.20 3.27
C LEU A 102 11.01 1.06 3.28
N LEU A 103 10.10 0.88 2.33
CA LEU A 103 8.84 1.64 2.28
C LEU A 103 7.88 1.32 3.43
N LYS A 104 8.12 0.24 4.18
CA LYS A 104 7.32 -0.15 5.35
C LYS A 104 7.84 0.44 6.66
N LYS A 105 9.06 0.96 6.66
CA LYS A 105 9.72 1.50 7.86
C LYS A 105 9.29 2.94 8.09
N SER A 106 9.18 3.31 9.36
CA SER A 106 9.04 4.70 9.80
C SER A 106 10.31 5.50 9.49
N ARG A 107 10.23 6.83 9.59
CA ARG A 107 11.37 7.72 9.36
C ARG A 107 12.54 7.39 10.31
N GLU A 108 12.24 7.18 11.59
CA GLU A 108 13.23 6.84 12.62
C GLU A 108 13.92 5.51 12.29
N GLU A 109 13.16 4.46 12.00
CA GLU A 109 13.70 3.15 11.61
C GLU A 109 14.52 3.15 10.31
N LEU A 110 14.35 4.17 9.47
CA LEU A 110 15.18 4.38 8.28
C LEU A 110 16.47 5.12 8.61
N ILE A 111 16.42 6.06 9.57
CA ILE A 111 17.60 6.77 10.08
C ILE A 111 18.52 5.79 10.80
N ASP A 112 18.00 4.97 11.70
CA ASP A 112 18.80 3.98 12.43
C ASP A 112 19.52 3.03 11.47
N LEU A 113 18.82 2.56 10.44
CA LEU A 113 19.37 1.64 9.45
C LEU A 113 20.43 2.29 8.54
N LEU A 114 20.33 3.60 8.34
CA LEU A 114 21.36 4.41 7.69
C LEU A 114 22.58 4.56 8.60
N MET A 115 22.37 4.81 9.90
CA MET A 115 23.43 4.92 10.89
C MET A 115 24.19 3.60 11.06
N ASP A 116 23.49 2.47 11.16
CA ASP A 116 24.10 1.15 11.29
C ASP A 116 24.98 0.81 10.08
N LYS A 117 24.53 1.15 8.87
CA LYS A 117 25.35 0.97 7.64
C LYS A 117 26.54 1.91 7.62
N TRP A 118 26.40 3.11 8.17
CA TRP A 118 27.47 4.10 8.21
C TRP A 118 28.54 3.71 9.23
N SER A 119 28.16 3.15 10.38
CA SER A 119 29.11 2.57 11.34
C SER A 119 29.79 1.32 10.75
N GLU A 120 29.05 0.39 10.14
CA GLU A 120 29.65 -0.80 9.50
C GLU A 120 30.65 -0.48 8.37
N GLU A 121 30.47 0.63 7.65
CA GLU A 121 31.38 1.04 6.56
C GLU A 121 32.53 1.95 7.04
N ASN A 122 32.47 2.47 8.28
CA ASN A 122 33.49 3.38 8.83
C ASN A 122 34.12 2.90 10.17
N ASP A 123 33.71 1.78 10.75
CA ASP A 123 34.32 1.12 11.92
C ASP A 123 35.54 0.24 11.51
N ASP A 124 36.36 0.72 10.57
CA ASP A 124 37.56 0.03 10.09
C ASP A 124 38.86 0.80 10.42
N ASP A 125 38.85 1.68 11.42
CA ASP A 125 40.06 2.38 11.90
C ASP A 125 39.99 2.68 13.42
N ASP A 126 40.02 1.65 14.26
CA ASP A 126 40.35 1.86 15.69
C ASP A 126 41.02 0.60 16.31
N ASP A 127 42.05 0.10 15.64
CA ASP A 127 42.98 -0.89 16.21
C ASP A 127 44.41 -0.62 15.72
N ASP A 128 44.90 0.62 15.91
CA ASP A 128 46.35 0.90 15.93
C ASP A 128 46.68 1.99 16.98
N ASP A 129 46.79 1.53 18.22
CA ASP A 129 47.90 1.82 19.13
C ASP A 129 48.67 3.14 18.85
N ASN A 130 48.25 4.24 19.49
CA ASN A 130 49.23 5.24 19.90
C ASN A 130 48.76 6.03 21.13
N GLU A 131 49.31 5.62 22.27
CA GLU A 131 49.49 6.48 23.44
C GLU A 131 50.16 7.80 23.00
N ASP A 132 49.46 8.94 23.08
CA ASP A 132 50.15 10.17 23.44
C ASP A 132 49.20 11.13 24.16
N GLU A 133 49.53 11.34 25.43
CA GLU A 133 48.98 12.37 26.31
C GLU A 133 49.40 13.74 25.78
N GLU A 134 48.49 14.60 25.34
CA GLU A 134 48.65 16.05 25.56
C GLU A 134 47.29 16.71 25.79
N GLU A 135 47.16 17.29 26.99
CA GLU A 135 46.16 18.28 27.40
C GLU A 135 46.23 19.49 26.46
N GLU A 136 45.10 20.08 26.06
CA GLU A 136 44.98 21.56 26.10
C GLU A 136 43.53 22.07 26.03
N GLU A 137 43.36 23.17 26.74
CA GLU A 137 42.17 23.95 27.08
C GLU A 137 41.30 24.46 25.91
N ASP A 138 39.99 24.40 26.15
CA ASP A 138 39.04 25.53 26.13
C ASP A 138 38.97 26.44 24.88
N SER A 139 37.92 26.25 24.08
CA SER A 139 37.31 27.35 23.30
C SER A 139 35.83 27.09 23.12
N ILE A 140 35.03 27.62 24.06
CA ILE A 140 33.63 27.96 23.87
C ILE A 140 33.52 28.88 22.63
N GLU A 141 32.74 28.48 21.63
CA GLU A 141 32.22 29.42 20.63
C GLU A 141 30.70 29.25 20.50
N ASP A 142 30.06 30.34 20.90
CA ASP A 142 28.66 30.67 21.06
C ASP A 142 27.80 30.37 19.83
N TYR A 143 26.92 29.37 19.90
CA TYR A 143 25.91 29.13 18.86
C TYR A 143 24.60 29.79 19.29
N GLU A 144 24.41 31.02 18.81
CA GLU A 144 23.21 31.83 19.01
C GLU A 144 21.94 31.08 18.54
N TYR A 145 21.11 30.79 19.53
CA TYR A 145 19.76 30.25 19.42
C TYR A 145 18.82 31.31 18.84
N TYR A 146 18.57 31.28 17.52
CA TYR A 146 17.50 32.08 16.92
C TYR A 146 16.16 31.36 17.09
N HIS A 147 15.41 31.83 18.08
CA HIS A 147 14.00 31.58 18.28
C HIS A 147 13.18 32.68 17.59
N ASP A 148 12.04 32.26 17.03
CA ASP A 148 10.81 33.05 16.86
C ASP A 148 10.63 33.90 15.60
N SER A 149 9.62 33.55 14.79
CA SER A 149 8.48 34.44 14.53
C SER A 149 7.32 33.64 13.94
N ASN A 150 6.31 33.43 14.80
CA ASN A 150 4.91 33.19 14.44
C ASN A 150 4.36 34.29 13.51
N GLU A 151 3.77 33.88 12.39
CA GLU A 151 2.67 34.57 11.66
C GLU A 151 1.81 33.39 11.13
N ASP A 152 0.74 32.95 11.80
CA ASP A 152 -0.56 33.60 11.97
C ASP A 152 -1.12 34.19 10.67
N ASP A 153 -1.88 33.38 9.94
CA ASP A 153 -2.91 33.90 9.03
C ASP A 153 -4.10 32.93 9.03
N GLU A 154 -5.06 33.28 9.88
CA GLU A 154 -6.42 32.79 9.93
C GLU A 154 -7.17 33.31 8.69
N GLU A 155 -7.67 32.42 7.82
CA GLU A 155 -8.87 32.76 7.04
C GLU A 155 -9.88 31.60 7.15
N GLU A 156 -10.88 31.89 7.97
CA GLU A 156 -12.21 31.26 8.02
C GLU A 156 -12.97 31.60 6.74
N GLU A 157 -13.59 30.61 6.10
CA GLU A 157 -14.80 30.84 5.30
C GLU A 157 -15.75 29.67 5.58
N GLU A 158 -16.82 30.01 6.29
CA GLU A 158 -18.04 29.23 6.46
C GLU A 158 -18.80 29.19 5.13
N ASP A 159 -19.42 28.06 4.79
CA ASP A 159 -20.65 28.10 4.02
C ASP A 159 -21.48 26.84 4.35
N ASP A 160 -22.50 27.09 5.15
CA ASP A 160 -23.71 26.28 5.28
C ASP A 160 -24.39 26.18 3.90
N ASP A 161 -24.75 24.97 3.45
CA ASP A 161 -26.06 24.84 2.81
C ASP A 161 -26.72 23.49 3.07
N ASP A 162 -27.81 23.62 3.82
CA ASP A 162 -28.84 22.66 4.17
C ASP A 162 -29.84 22.59 3.02
N THR A 163 -29.89 21.50 2.26
CA THR A 163 -31.09 21.13 1.49
C THR A 163 -31.30 19.61 1.45
N SER A 164 -32.07 19.14 2.42
CA SER A 164 -33.33 18.38 2.24
C SER A 164 -33.50 17.42 1.05
N ASN A 165 -33.91 16.17 1.37
CA ASN A 165 -34.93 15.33 0.70
C ASN A 165 -34.67 14.94 -0.79
N GLU A 166 -34.97 13.75 -1.29
CA GLU A 166 -36.22 12.98 -1.21
C GLU A 166 -35.93 11.47 -1.34
N ASP A 167 -36.76 10.68 -0.66
CA ASP A 167 -36.99 9.27 -0.91
C ASP A 167 -37.35 9.04 -2.40
N ASP A 168 -36.73 8.07 -3.05
CA ASP A 168 -37.28 7.47 -4.27
C ASP A 168 -37.25 5.95 -4.13
N ASP A 169 -38.36 5.49 -3.53
CA ASP A 169 -38.85 4.12 -3.44
C ASP A 169 -39.47 3.78 -4.80
N GLU A 170 -38.73 3.06 -5.66
CA GLU A 170 -39.36 2.28 -6.72
C GLU A 170 -38.78 0.86 -6.68
N GLU A 171 -39.51 0.00 -5.97
CA GLU A 171 -39.64 -1.41 -6.33
C GLU A 171 -40.03 -1.51 -7.80
N GLU A 172 -39.50 -2.47 -8.56
CA GLU A 172 -40.33 -3.36 -9.36
C GLU A 172 -39.63 -4.71 -9.55
N GLU A 173 -40.47 -5.74 -9.47
CA GLU A 173 -40.22 -7.16 -9.67
C GLU A 173 -40.01 -7.48 -11.17
N ASP A 174 -40.06 -8.79 -11.47
CA ASP A 174 -40.05 -9.46 -12.77
C ASP A 174 -38.69 -10.09 -13.13
N ASP A 175 -38.46 -11.34 -12.74
CA ASP A 175 -38.94 -12.57 -13.42
C ASP A 175 -38.57 -12.58 -14.90
N ASP A 176 -37.60 -13.42 -15.26
CA ASP A 176 -37.80 -14.40 -16.34
C ASP A 176 -36.66 -15.44 -16.35
N ASP A 177 -37.07 -16.67 -15.99
CA ASP A 177 -36.50 -17.93 -16.46
C ASP A 177 -36.51 -17.97 -18.01
N ASP A 178 -35.39 -18.39 -18.62
CA ASP A 178 -35.34 -19.26 -19.81
C ASP A 178 -33.86 -19.54 -20.09
N ASP A 179 -33.30 -20.67 -19.69
CA ASP A 179 -33.42 -21.99 -20.33
C ASP A 179 -32.79 -22.05 -21.74
N GLU A 180 -32.23 -23.23 -22.03
CA GLU A 180 -31.75 -23.71 -23.33
C GLU A 180 -30.26 -23.54 -23.71
N GLU A 181 -29.55 -24.60 -23.29
CA GLU A 181 -28.96 -25.60 -24.18
C GLU A 181 -27.56 -25.39 -24.81
N GLU A 182 -26.87 -26.53 -24.73
CA GLU A 182 -25.53 -26.87 -25.19
C GLU A 182 -25.35 -26.71 -26.71
N GLU A 183 -24.15 -26.36 -27.16
CA GLU A 183 -23.44 -27.14 -28.19
C GLU A 183 -21.98 -26.65 -28.34
N GLU A 184 -21.04 -27.39 -27.73
CA GLU A 184 -19.70 -27.59 -28.29
C GLU A 184 -19.77 -28.70 -29.39
N PRO A 185 -18.70 -29.01 -30.15
CA PRO A 185 -17.64 -28.20 -30.73
C PRO A 185 -17.40 -28.56 -32.22
N HIS A 186 -17.27 -27.59 -33.13
CA HIS A 186 -16.81 -27.91 -34.49
C HIS A 186 -15.29 -27.80 -34.66
N THR A 187 -14.63 -28.94 -34.48
CA THR A 187 -13.29 -29.22 -35.01
C THR A 187 -13.28 -29.13 -36.54
N LYS A 188 -12.36 -28.37 -37.14
CA LYS A 188 -11.86 -28.66 -38.50
C LYS A 188 -10.34 -28.45 -38.60
N LYS A 189 -9.65 -29.59 -38.65
CA LYS A 189 -8.29 -29.77 -39.16
C LYS A 189 -8.21 -29.35 -40.64
N ARG A 190 -7.13 -28.68 -41.02
CA ARG A 190 -6.52 -28.71 -42.37
C ARG A 190 -5.04 -28.35 -42.20
N GLN A 191 -4.14 -29.33 -42.00
CA GLN A 191 -3.36 -30.04 -43.03
C GLN A 191 -2.71 -29.12 -44.09
N ARG A 192 -1.41 -28.91 -43.87
CA ARG A 192 -0.25 -28.95 -44.81
C ARG A 192 -0.51 -28.58 -46.27
N TYR A 193 0.23 -27.59 -46.74
CA TYR A 193 1.35 -27.80 -47.68
C TYR A 193 2.54 -26.92 -47.26
#